data_AF-A0A9D5YFV3-F1
#
_entry.id   AF-A0A9D5YFV3-F1
#
_cell.length_a   1.000
_cell.length_b   1.000
_cell.length_c   1.000
_cell.angle_alpha   90.00
_cell.angle_beta   90.00
_cell.angle_gamma   90.00
#
_symmetry.space_group_name_H-M   'P 1'
#
loop_
_entity.id
_entity.type
_entity.pdbx_description
1 polymer ?
#
loop_
_entity_poly.entity_id
_entity_poly.type
_entity_poly.pdbx_seq_one_letter_code
_entity_poly.pdbx_strand_id
1 'polypeptide(L)'
;MENISGENKSINAVTVLFTLYDSYGKEITKNFQYDYLDLDCKKGETFGGKTPVFLSEQTIRSFTFTVKRVLFSDKSEWTDEDFEWESYSKQKSLEESALNAQQIRQLKGETQGKAEFKYENFDKIWFCACGGINTAETEKCHACGISKIYLENATPEYLQNNAVYDEAMANMSAKKYDEAIHLFGFIKGWRDADKKALECEEKVKQKKTKKKKKRIGCLISAISVIIAFVLLITIGIPAIAYGIGNSNFKKGNHEVASTVFAFLNGMGYKDSSEKFVESSLWFIVDTTSEDYKLFGEHEYNSTIEYELASFFNGEMESMVSADVIKSVSSDWAVKQAEAGEYYFASHVFDCLDGYKDSDERMAQCNSEMIRNAQIGEYVRFGKFEQTSLFDGEEFIDWKVLDKKDNMILVVANRALTRSFFSEDDGVESIWEDSEIRRYLNSEFISEAFSADELYRLQTVSLSDTFVYDGETHTAPITQDKVFLLSYNEVENYMLPDGAECIASNRVVENKYDASIIVTVSWALRSPEFVVSQDGEIKRASDFYGSSMYIRPAMWISID
;
A
#
# COMPACT_ATOMS: atom_id res chain seq x y z
N MET A 1 -37.08 76.11 44.45
CA MET A 1 -36.85 75.23 45.63
C MET A 1 -37.25 73.82 45.24
N GLU A 2 -36.58 72.79 45.75
CA GLU A 2 -36.86 71.36 45.44
C GLU A 2 -37.40 70.65 46.69
N ASN A 3 -38.39 69.77 46.52
CA ASN A 3 -38.88 68.93 47.61
C ASN A 3 -38.01 67.67 47.77
N ILE A 4 -37.19 67.60 48.82
CA ILE A 4 -36.36 66.41 49.12
C ILE A 4 -36.91 65.56 50.28
N SER A 5 -38.15 65.80 50.72
CA SER A 5 -38.76 65.08 51.84
C SER A 5 -39.11 63.62 51.50
N GLY A 6 -39.69 62.88 52.44
CA GLY A 6 -40.03 61.46 52.26
C GLY A 6 -41.01 61.20 51.10
N GLU A 7 -41.05 59.97 50.56
CA GLU A 7 -41.83 59.62 49.35
C GLU A 7 -43.32 59.94 49.44
N ASN A 8 -43.89 59.95 50.65
CA ASN A 8 -45.31 60.23 50.88
C ASN A 8 -45.58 61.67 51.38
N LYS A 9 -44.61 62.57 51.27
CA LYS A 9 -44.72 63.97 51.73
C LYS A 9 -44.68 64.95 50.55
N SER A 10 -45.77 65.01 49.79
CA SER A 10 -45.97 66.13 48.85
C SER A 10 -46.10 67.44 49.62
N ILE A 11 -45.50 68.51 49.12
CA ILE A 11 -45.63 69.85 49.70
C ILE A 11 -46.90 70.50 49.15
N ASN A 12 -47.80 70.90 50.05
CA ASN A 12 -49.06 71.57 49.75
C ASN A 12 -48.99 73.10 49.89
N ALA A 13 -48.23 73.59 50.87
CA ALA A 13 -48.01 75.03 51.03
C ALA A 13 -46.65 75.33 51.65
N VAL A 14 -46.07 76.47 51.27
CA VAL A 14 -44.78 76.93 51.80
C VAL A 14 -44.82 78.42 52.11
N THR A 15 -44.57 78.76 53.36
CA THR A 15 -44.40 80.15 53.80
C THR A 15 -42.93 80.52 53.70
N VAL A 16 -42.65 81.56 52.92
CA VAL A 16 -41.30 82.11 52.72
C VAL A 16 -41.26 83.54 53.22
N LEU A 17 -40.22 83.89 53.98
CA LEU A 17 -39.93 85.28 54.34
C LEU A 17 -38.77 85.79 53.49
N PHE A 18 -39.01 86.91 52.82
CA PHE A 18 -38.01 87.65 52.06
C PHE A 18 -37.49 88.84 52.85
N THR A 19 -36.19 89.10 52.72
CA THR A 19 -35.59 90.38 53.08
C THR A 19 -35.16 91.05 51.78
N LEU A 20 -35.63 92.27 51.54
CA LEU A 20 -35.50 92.98 50.27
C LEU A 20 -34.49 94.12 50.41
N TYR A 21 -33.60 94.27 49.42
CA TYR A 21 -32.51 95.25 49.44
C TYR A 21 -32.52 96.15 48.20
N ASP A 22 -32.06 97.40 48.37
CA ASP A 22 -31.87 98.37 47.28
C ASP A 22 -30.58 98.12 46.48
N SER A 23 -30.30 98.96 45.47
CA SER A 23 -29.08 98.91 44.66
C SER A 23 -27.78 99.08 45.46
N TYR A 24 -27.86 99.65 46.67
CA TYR A 24 -26.73 99.88 47.57
C TYR A 24 -26.60 98.77 48.63
N GLY A 25 -27.46 97.74 48.58
CA GLY A 25 -27.49 96.66 49.57
C GLY A 25 -28.12 97.06 50.90
N LYS A 26 -28.81 98.21 50.97
CA LYS A 26 -29.54 98.63 52.16
C LYS A 26 -30.88 97.92 52.21
N GLU A 27 -31.22 97.38 53.37
CA GLU A 27 -32.52 96.75 53.62
C GLU A 27 -33.65 97.77 53.46
N ILE A 28 -34.60 97.45 52.57
CA ILE A 28 -35.81 98.25 52.31
C ILE A 28 -36.97 97.70 53.15
N THR A 29 -37.18 96.38 53.07
CA THR A 29 -38.28 95.69 53.74
C THR A 29 -37.77 94.41 54.35
N LYS A 30 -38.05 94.25 55.64
CA LYS A 30 -37.76 93.03 56.39
C LYS A 30 -39.02 92.17 56.48
N ASN A 31 -38.84 90.86 56.35
CA ASN A 31 -39.91 89.86 56.54
C ASN A 31 -41.12 90.06 55.61
N PHE A 32 -40.88 90.38 54.34
CA PHE A 32 -41.93 90.29 53.34
C PHE A 32 -42.36 88.82 53.19
N GLN A 33 -43.54 88.49 53.70
CA GLN A 33 -44.07 87.13 53.66
C GLN A 33 -44.72 86.85 52.31
N TYR A 34 -44.40 85.69 51.75
CA TYR A 34 -45.10 85.13 50.60
C TYR A 34 -45.44 83.67 50.86
N ASP A 35 -46.70 83.34 50.67
CA ASP A 35 -47.21 81.98 50.80
C ASP A 35 -47.40 81.37 49.42
N TYR A 36 -46.63 80.34 49.12
CA TYR A 36 -46.94 79.44 48.02
C TYR A 36 -48.04 78.51 48.50
N LEU A 37 -49.25 78.67 47.95
CA LEU A 37 -50.43 77.87 48.29
C LEU A 37 -50.78 76.91 47.15
N ASP A 38 -51.63 75.94 47.46
CA ASP A 38 -52.19 74.98 46.50
C ASP A 38 -51.13 74.25 45.65
N LEU A 39 -49.99 73.94 46.28
CA LEU A 39 -48.93 73.14 45.67
C LEU A 39 -49.32 71.65 45.69
N ASP A 40 -48.82 70.89 44.72
CA ASP A 40 -48.72 69.42 44.77
C ASP A 40 -47.30 69.04 44.34
N CYS A 41 -46.31 69.52 45.11
CA CYS A 41 -44.91 69.32 44.77
C CYS A 41 -44.41 68.02 45.39
N LYS A 42 -44.25 66.98 44.56
CA LYS A 42 -43.78 65.65 44.98
C LYS A 42 -42.28 65.64 45.21
N LYS A 43 -41.77 64.57 45.83
CA LYS A 43 -40.32 64.40 46.04
C LYS A 43 -39.56 64.48 44.71
N GLY A 44 -38.52 65.32 44.68
CA GLY A 44 -37.69 65.60 43.51
C GLY A 44 -38.26 66.67 42.56
N GLU A 45 -39.46 67.20 42.81
CA GLU A 45 -40.02 68.28 42.01
C GLU A 45 -39.62 69.65 42.55
N THR A 46 -39.63 70.65 41.67
CA THR A 46 -39.31 72.04 42.03
C THR A 46 -40.54 72.92 41.99
N PHE A 47 -40.62 73.86 42.93
CA PHE A 47 -41.68 74.86 42.99
C PHE A 47 -41.10 76.28 43.12
N GLY A 48 -41.93 77.28 42.85
CA GLY A 48 -41.60 78.72 42.90
C GLY A 48 -40.86 79.26 41.67
N GLY A 49 -40.27 78.41 40.83
CA GLY A 49 -39.53 78.87 39.63
C GLY A 49 -40.40 79.46 38.51
N LYS A 50 -41.72 79.18 38.51
CA LYS A 50 -42.68 79.67 37.50
C LYS A 50 -43.72 80.64 38.07
N THR A 51 -43.68 80.88 39.39
CA THR A 51 -44.65 81.72 40.08
C THR A 51 -43.94 83.00 40.49
N PRO A 52 -44.15 84.11 39.77
CA PRO A 52 -43.49 85.36 40.12
C PRO A 52 -43.99 85.88 41.47
N VAL A 53 -43.06 86.22 42.34
CA VAL A 53 -43.32 86.99 43.55
C VAL A 53 -43.28 88.46 43.16
N PHE A 54 -44.44 89.11 43.08
CA PHE A 54 -44.52 90.51 42.73
C PHE A 54 -44.16 91.39 43.92
N LEU A 55 -43.20 92.29 43.70
CA LEU A 55 -42.75 93.27 44.68
C LEU A 55 -43.21 94.65 44.22
N SER A 56 -43.87 95.41 45.10
CA SER A 56 -44.54 96.67 44.74
C SER A 56 -43.59 97.86 44.56
N GLU A 57 -42.33 97.75 45.01
CA GLU A 57 -41.36 98.86 44.98
C GLU A 57 -40.33 98.73 43.85
N GLN A 58 -40.22 99.76 43.00
CA GLN A 58 -39.28 99.79 41.87
C GLN A 58 -37.79 99.94 42.28
N THR A 59 -37.51 100.19 43.56
CA THR A 59 -36.18 100.41 44.13
C THR A 59 -35.45 99.10 44.49
N ILE A 60 -36.17 97.97 44.55
CA ILE A 60 -35.61 96.66 44.96
C ILE A 60 -34.66 96.11 43.88
N ARG A 61 -33.49 95.60 44.29
CA ARG A 61 -32.47 95.03 43.39
C ARG A 61 -31.97 93.64 43.78
N SER A 62 -32.08 93.25 45.05
CA SER A 62 -31.76 91.90 45.49
C SER A 62 -32.64 91.49 46.66
N PHE A 63 -32.65 90.19 46.94
CA PHE A 63 -33.37 89.62 48.07
C PHE A 63 -32.60 88.45 48.67
N THR A 64 -32.83 88.21 49.96
CA THR A 64 -32.56 86.91 50.60
C THR A 64 -33.89 86.32 51.04
N PHE A 65 -33.95 85.01 51.24
CA PHE A 65 -35.18 84.36 51.69
C PHE A 65 -34.91 83.21 52.66
N THR A 66 -35.88 82.93 53.50
CA THR A 66 -35.89 81.77 54.41
C THR A 66 -37.24 81.09 54.32
N VAL A 67 -37.25 79.75 54.33
CA VAL A 67 -38.49 78.99 54.42
C VAL A 67 -38.86 78.89 55.89
N LYS A 68 -40.02 79.41 56.27
CA LYS A 68 -40.48 79.39 57.67
C LYS A 68 -41.38 78.22 57.98
N ARG A 69 -42.11 77.75 56.97
CA ARG A 69 -43.18 76.79 57.17
C ARG A 69 -43.41 75.97 55.92
N VAL A 70 -43.59 74.67 56.09
CA VAL A 70 -43.97 73.76 55.02
C VAL A 70 -45.12 72.90 55.51
N LEU A 71 -46.25 72.96 54.82
CA LEU A 71 -47.39 72.08 55.02
C LEU A 71 -47.34 70.94 54.02
N PHE A 72 -47.37 69.71 54.51
CA PHE A 72 -47.36 68.51 53.69
C PHE A 72 -48.78 67.97 53.42
N SER A 73 -48.90 67.10 52.43
CA SER A 73 -50.17 66.46 52.05
C SER A 73 -50.81 65.60 53.14
N ASP A 74 -50.01 65.09 54.08
CA ASP A 74 -50.47 64.37 55.27
C ASP A 74 -50.95 65.29 56.41
N LYS A 75 -50.99 66.61 56.16
CA LYS A 75 -51.28 67.68 57.12
C LYS A 75 -50.23 67.87 58.20
N SER A 76 -49.09 67.17 58.14
CA SER A 76 -47.94 67.48 58.98
C SER A 76 -47.33 68.82 58.56
N GLU A 77 -46.73 69.51 59.53
CA GLU A 77 -46.14 70.83 59.34
C GLU A 77 -44.68 70.77 59.77
N TRP A 78 -43.80 71.40 58.99
CA TRP A 78 -42.45 71.71 59.38
C TRP A 78 -42.36 73.22 59.61
N THR A 79 -41.72 73.62 60.71
CA THR A 79 -41.43 75.01 61.08
C THR A 79 -39.94 75.17 61.34
N ASP A 80 -39.44 76.41 61.25
CA ASP A 80 -38.01 76.69 61.38
C ASP A 80 -37.51 76.96 62.81
N GLU A 81 -38.30 76.62 63.83
CA GLU A 81 -37.91 76.75 65.25
C GLU A 81 -36.64 75.92 65.49
N ASP A 82 -35.54 76.60 65.84
CA ASP A 82 -34.19 76.07 66.07
C ASP A 82 -33.42 75.52 64.83
N PHE A 83 -33.74 76.00 63.62
CA PHE A 83 -33.02 75.60 62.40
C PHE A 83 -31.99 76.64 61.91
N GLU A 84 -30.69 76.30 61.99
CA GLU A 84 -29.64 77.06 61.33
C GLU A 84 -29.53 76.67 59.85
N TRP A 85 -29.71 77.65 58.96
CA TRP A 85 -29.58 77.45 57.52
C TRP A 85 -28.11 77.23 57.14
N GLU A 86 -27.80 76.02 56.69
CA GLU A 86 -26.49 75.67 56.15
C GLU A 86 -26.48 75.86 54.62
N SER A 87 -25.42 76.48 54.10
CA SER A 87 -25.20 76.63 52.67
C SER A 87 -24.19 75.60 52.19
N TYR A 88 -24.62 74.68 51.34
CA TYR A 88 -23.71 73.74 50.67
C TYR A 88 -23.07 74.36 49.43
N SER A 89 -21.81 74.04 49.17
CA SER A 89 -21.15 74.43 47.92
C SER A 89 -21.83 73.77 46.73
N LYS A 90 -21.81 74.43 45.57
CA LYS A 90 -22.25 73.81 44.33
C LYS A 90 -21.44 72.53 44.08
N GLN A 91 -22.13 71.47 43.70
CA GLN A 91 -21.51 70.19 43.38
C GLN A 91 -20.52 70.37 42.22
N LYS A 92 -19.34 69.76 42.36
CA LYS A 92 -18.28 69.86 41.35
C LYS A 92 -18.49 68.87 40.21
N SER A 93 -17.93 69.20 39.05
CA SER A 93 -17.93 68.29 37.89
C SER A 93 -17.14 67.02 38.21
N LEU A 94 -17.46 65.91 37.55
CA LEU A 94 -16.75 64.65 37.76
C LEU A 94 -15.26 64.73 37.37
N GLU A 95 -14.90 65.64 36.46
CA GLU A 95 -13.53 65.97 36.06
C GLU A 95 -12.69 66.58 37.20
N GLU A 96 -13.35 67.10 38.25
CA GLU A 96 -12.70 67.63 39.45
C GLU A 96 -12.61 66.60 40.58
N SER A 97 -12.94 65.33 40.30
CA SER A 97 -12.77 64.22 41.24
C SER A 97 -11.34 63.67 41.25
N ALA A 98 -11.05 62.73 42.15
CA ALA A 98 -9.76 62.02 42.17
C ALA A 98 -9.65 60.95 41.06
N LEU A 99 -10.68 60.80 40.22
CA LEU A 99 -10.72 59.82 39.15
C LEU A 99 -10.00 60.35 37.90
N ASN A 100 -9.20 59.50 37.26
CA ASN A 100 -8.61 59.81 35.97
C ASN A 100 -9.63 59.64 34.82
N ALA A 101 -9.28 60.08 33.61
CA ALA A 101 -10.17 60.02 32.45
C ALA A 101 -10.70 58.60 32.13
N GLN A 102 -9.92 57.55 32.38
CA GLN A 102 -10.35 56.16 32.15
C GLN A 102 -11.34 55.71 33.23
N GLN A 103 -11.09 56.02 34.49
CA GLN A 103 -11.99 55.72 35.61
C GLN A 103 -13.31 56.48 35.49
N ILE A 104 -13.27 57.72 35.01
CA ILE A 104 -14.48 58.50 34.69
C ILE A 104 -15.30 57.81 33.60
N ARG A 105 -14.66 57.32 32.53
CA ARG A 105 -15.35 56.55 31.48
C ARG A 105 -15.95 55.26 32.02
N GLN A 106 -15.24 54.54 32.89
CA GLN A 106 -15.71 53.32 33.53
C GLN A 106 -16.95 53.59 34.40
N LEU A 107 -16.87 54.58 35.29
CA LEU A 107 -17.99 54.99 36.16
C LEU A 107 -19.19 55.44 35.33
N LYS A 108 -18.98 56.22 34.26
CA LYS A 108 -20.03 56.57 33.31
C LYS A 108 -20.63 55.33 32.65
N GLY A 109 -19.83 54.37 32.21
CA GLY A 109 -20.31 53.11 31.63
C GLY A 109 -21.17 52.30 32.59
N GLU A 110 -20.68 52.06 33.81
CA GLU A 110 -21.38 51.29 34.85
C GLU A 110 -22.67 51.96 35.32
N THR A 111 -22.72 53.30 35.29
CA THR A 111 -23.92 54.10 35.62
C THR A 111 -24.80 54.43 34.42
N GLN A 112 -24.56 53.81 33.26
CA GLN A 112 -25.33 54.03 32.01
C GLN A 112 -25.36 55.49 31.55
N GLY A 113 -24.24 56.20 31.73
CA GLY A 113 -24.02 57.58 31.32
C GLY A 113 -24.54 58.63 32.30
N LYS A 114 -25.14 58.24 33.42
CA LYS A 114 -25.84 59.15 34.34
C LYS A 114 -24.91 59.91 35.30
N ALA A 115 -23.65 59.49 35.45
CA ALA A 115 -22.68 60.13 36.33
C ALA A 115 -21.98 61.32 35.63
N GLU A 116 -22.32 62.55 36.02
CA GLU A 116 -21.76 63.80 35.50
C GLU A 116 -21.05 64.64 36.57
N PHE A 117 -21.39 64.44 37.84
CA PHE A 117 -20.91 65.20 38.98
C PHE A 117 -20.18 64.33 40.00
N LYS A 118 -19.36 64.94 40.85
CA LYS A 118 -18.67 64.27 41.94
C LYS A 118 -19.65 63.85 43.05
N TYR A 119 -19.63 62.60 43.48
CA TYR A 119 -20.36 62.16 44.68
C TYR A 119 -19.85 62.89 45.92
N GLU A 120 -20.77 63.46 46.71
CA GLU A 120 -20.46 64.16 47.96
C GLU A 120 -21.46 63.73 49.03
N ASN A 121 -20.97 63.33 50.19
CA ASN A 121 -21.77 62.87 51.33
C ASN A 121 -21.60 63.86 52.48
N PHE A 122 -22.71 64.37 52.99
CA PHE A 122 -22.77 65.29 54.13
C PHE A 122 -23.57 64.63 55.27
N ASP A 123 -23.60 65.28 56.43
CA ASP A 123 -24.25 64.74 57.64
C ASP A 123 -25.75 64.42 57.42
N LYS A 124 -26.49 65.34 56.77
CA LYS A 124 -27.95 65.23 56.59
C LYS A 124 -28.41 64.86 55.18
N ILE A 125 -27.57 65.11 54.19
CA ILE A 125 -27.88 64.91 52.76
C ILE A 125 -26.67 64.36 52.01
N TRP A 126 -26.89 63.81 50.82
CA TRP A 126 -25.82 63.45 49.89
C TRP A 126 -26.20 63.84 48.46
N PHE A 127 -25.19 64.25 47.70
CA PHE A 127 -25.33 64.58 46.29
C PHE A 127 -24.93 63.38 45.44
N CYS A 128 -25.85 62.92 44.61
CA CYS A 128 -25.60 61.86 43.67
C CYS A 128 -24.72 62.34 42.53
N ALA A 129 -23.98 61.42 41.91
CA ALA A 129 -23.20 61.73 40.71
C ALA A 129 -24.05 62.21 39.51
N CYS A 130 -25.38 62.15 39.54
CA CYS A 130 -26.24 62.69 38.50
C CYS A 130 -26.73 64.13 38.77
N GLY A 131 -26.37 64.73 39.90
CA GLY A 131 -26.86 66.04 40.34
C GLY A 131 -28.05 66.00 41.30
N GLY A 132 -28.65 64.84 41.54
CA GLY A 132 -29.80 64.69 42.45
C GLY A 132 -29.42 64.79 43.92
N ILE A 133 -30.25 65.46 44.73
CA ILE A 133 -30.03 65.68 46.16
C ILE A 133 -30.87 64.71 46.97
N ASN A 134 -30.24 63.98 47.88
CA ASN A 134 -30.89 62.91 48.64
C ASN A 134 -30.72 63.11 50.14
N THR A 135 -31.66 62.60 50.95
CA THR A 135 -31.50 62.56 52.40
C THR A 135 -30.49 61.48 52.81
N ALA A 136 -29.88 61.63 53.99
CA ALA A 136 -28.87 60.68 54.50
C ALA A 136 -29.32 59.20 54.46
N GLU A 137 -30.59 58.93 54.77
CA GLU A 137 -31.24 57.61 54.82
C GLU A 137 -31.57 57.01 53.43
N THR A 138 -31.46 57.79 52.36
CA THR A 138 -31.82 57.33 51.02
C THR A 138 -30.70 56.45 50.45
N GLU A 139 -30.94 55.14 50.26
CA GLU A 139 -29.95 54.18 49.75
C GLU A 139 -29.68 54.28 48.25
N LYS A 140 -30.67 54.73 47.48
CA LYS A 140 -30.58 54.88 46.01
C LYS A 140 -31.08 56.26 45.62
N CYS A 141 -30.35 56.91 44.72
CA CYS A 141 -30.70 58.26 44.29
C CYS A 141 -32.14 58.29 43.73
N HIS A 142 -32.97 59.19 44.27
CA HIS A 142 -34.36 59.32 43.85
C HIS A 142 -34.51 59.68 42.37
N ALA A 143 -33.52 60.38 41.79
CA ALA A 143 -33.56 60.85 40.41
C ALA A 143 -33.07 59.81 39.39
N CYS A 144 -31.97 59.10 39.67
CA CYS A 144 -31.30 58.23 38.69
C CYS A 144 -31.26 56.74 39.05
N GLY A 145 -31.54 56.39 40.32
CA GLY A 145 -31.52 55.03 40.85
C GLY A 145 -30.13 54.49 41.22
N ILE A 146 -29.06 55.27 41.06
CA ILE A 146 -27.70 54.85 41.43
C ILE A 146 -27.62 54.61 42.95
N SER A 147 -27.00 53.50 43.34
CA SER A 147 -26.78 53.13 44.75
C SER A 147 -25.76 54.05 45.42
N LYS A 148 -26.10 54.53 46.63
CA LYS A 148 -25.20 55.30 47.49
C LYS A 148 -23.94 54.50 47.80
N ILE A 149 -24.09 53.24 48.21
CA ILE A 149 -22.98 52.33 48.53
C ILE A 149 -22.06 52.15 47.32
N TYR A 150 -22.61 52.07 46.11
CA TYR A 150 -21.79 51.97 44.91
C TYR A 150 -20.94 53.23 44.71
N LEU A 151 -21.55 54.42 44.83
CA LEU A 151 -20.83 55.70 44.68
C LEU A 151 -19.79 55.93 45.78
N GLU A 152 -20.08 55.50 47.01
CA GLU A 152 -19.12 55.53 48.13
C GLU A 152 -17.89 54.66 47.86
N ASN A 153 -18.11 53.50 47.24
CA ASN A 153 -17.04 52.54 46.95
C ASN A 153 -16.38 52.74 45.58
N ALA A 154 -16.88 53.65 44.73
CA ALA A 154 -16.33 53.93 43.40
C ALA A 154 -14.99 54.71 43.45
N THR A 155 -14.04 54.19 44.23
CA THR A 155 -12.67 54.69 44.34
C THR A 155 -11.85 54.33 43.11
N PRO A 156 -10.69 54.99 42.89
CA PRO A 156 -9.75 54.64 41.83
C PRO A 156 -9.41 53.15 41.77
N GLU A 157 -9.16 52.54 42.94
CA GLU A 157 -8.80 51.12 43.08
C GLU A 157 -9.99 50.19 42.76
N TYR A 158 -11.19 50.51 43.26
CA TYR A 158 -12.39 49.72 42.98
C TYR A 158 -12.68 49.65 41.48
N LEU A 159 -12.67 50.80 40.79
CA LEU A 159 -12.95 50.88 39.36
C LEU A 159 -11.89 50.17 38.52
N GLN A 160 -10.61 50.24 38.93
CA GLN A 160 -9.52 49.53 38.26
C GLN A 160 -9.67 48.01 38.42
N ASN A 161 -9.89 47.52 39.65
CA ASN A 161 -10.04 46.10 39.91
C ASN A 161 -11.29 45.51 39.23
N ASN A 162 -12.38 46.29 39.13
CA ASN A 162 -13.58 45.86 38.42
C ASN A 162 -13.34 45.74 36.90
N ALA A 163 -12.63 46.68 36.29
CA ALA A 163 -12.29 46.61 34.87
C ALA A 163 -11.39 45.39 34.54
N VAL A 164 -10.37 45.12 35.37
CA VAL A 164 -9.50 43.93 35.21
C VAL A 164 -10.31 42.65 35.38
N TYR A 165 -11.25 42.62 36.33
CA TYR A 165 -12.12 41.47 36.53
C TYR A 165 -13.00 41.18 35.30
N ASP A 166 -13.61 42.22 34.72
CA ASP A 166 -14.45 42.08 33.52
C ASP A 166 -13.62 41.58 32.31
N GLU A 167 -12.41 42.08 32.14
CA GLU A 167 -11.48 41.63 31.09
C GLU A 167 -11.05 40.16 31.31
N ALA A 168 -10.78 39.77 32.55
CA ALA A 168 -10.46 38.39 32.90
C ALA A 168 -11.62 37.43 32.57
N MET A 169 -12.85 37.84 32.89
CA MET A 169 -14.07 37.09 32.57
C MET A 169 -14.31 36.99 31.05
N ALA A 170 -14.04 38.06 30.30
CA ALA A 170 -14.11 38.05 28.83
C ALA A 170 -13.12 37.03 28.24
N ASN A 171 -11.86 37.03 28.69
CA ASN A 171 -10.85 36.05 28.26
C ASN A 171 -11.24 34.61 28.62
N MET A 172 -11.79 34.40 29.82
CA MET A 172 -12.29 33.10 30.26
C MET A 172 -13.44 32.60 29.36
N SER A 173 -14.38 33.47 28.99
CA SER A 173 -15.49 33.13 28.09
C SER A 173 -15.00 32.81 26.66
N ALA A 174 -13.98 33.54 26.20
CA ALA A 174 -13.29 33.30 24.93
C ALA A 174 -12.36 32.06 24.95
N LYS A 175 -12.31 31.33 26.08
CA LYS A 175 -11.45 30.15 26.30
C LYS A 175 -9.95 30.44 26.20
N LYS A 176 -9.55 31.71 26.35
CA LYS A 176 -8.19 32.24 26.51
C LYS A 176 -7.79 32.16 27.98
N TYR A 177 -7.61 30.92 28.44
CA TYR A 177 -7.52 30.63 29.87
C TYR A 177 -6.20 31.11 30.49
N ASP A 178 -5.09 31.07 29.74
CA ASP A 178 -3.79 31.53 30.25
C ASP A 178 -3.80 33.05 30.48
N GLU A 179 -4.40 33.82 29.57
CA GLU A 179 -4.62 35.26 29.69
C GLU A 179 -5.60 35.60 30.83
N ALA A 180 -6.67 34.82 30.97
CA ALA A 180 -7.62 34.99 32.08
C ALA A 180 -6.97 34.74 33.46
N ILE A 181 -6.16 33.68 33.60
CA ILE A 181 -5.42 33.38 34.85
C ILE A 181 -4.51 34.54 35.22
N HIS A 182 -3.79 35.09 34.25
CA HIS A 182 -2.88 36.21 34.46
C HIS A 182 -3.63 37.45 34.97
N LEU A 183 -4.77 37.79 34.35
CA LEU A 183 -5.59 38.93 34.76
C LEU A 183 -6.23 38.73 36.14
N PHE A 184 -6.79 37.55 36.44
CA PHE A 184 -7.31 37.24 37.78
C PHE A 184 -6.20 37.30 38.85
N GLY A 185 -4.97 36.93 38.50
CA GLY A 185 -3.81 37.02 39.41
C GLY A 185 -3.46 38.45 39.84
N PHE A 186 -3.70 39.46 39.00
CA PHE A 186 -3.47 40.87 39.35
C PHE A 186 -4.44 41.41 40.41
N ILE A 187 -5.61 40.79 40.55
CA ILE A 187 -6.69 41.20 41.47
C ILE A 187 -6.95 40.13 42.52
N LYS A 188 -5.90 39.56 43.08
CA LYS A 188 -5.97 38.50 44.08
C LYS A 188 -6.83 38.91 45.30
N GLY A 189 -7.70 38.03 45.77
CA GLY A 189 -8.63 38.33 46.87
C GLY A 189 -9.80 39.26 46.51
N TRP A 190 -9.88 39.73 45.26
CA TRP A 190 -11.01 40.52 44.77
C TRP A 190 -12.15 39.61 44.29
N ARG A 191 -13.34 39.74 44.91
CA ARG A 191 -14.52 38.93 44.59
C ARG A 191 -14.18 37.43 44.58
N ASP A 192 -14.44 36.72 43.49
CA ASP A 192 -14.13 35.31 43.27
C ASP A 192 -12.99 35.11 42.24
N ALA A 193 -12.14 36.12 42.00
CA ALA A 193 -11.04 36.05 41.05
C ALA A 193 -10.13 34.82 41.25
N ASP A 194 -9.78 34.51 42.50
CA ASP A 194 -8.94 33.36 42.85
C ASP A 194 -9.59 32.03 42.43
N LYS A 195 -10.91 31.91 42.63
CA LYS A 195 -11.68 30.74 42.21
C LYS A 195 -11.74 30.63 40.68
N LYS A 196 -11.92 31.75 39.98
CA LYS A 196 -11.95 31.79 38.51
C LYS A 196 -10.60 31.46 37.87
N ALA A 197 -9.50 31.89 38.49
CA ALA A 197 -8.15 31.49 38.08
C ALA A 197 -7.97 29.97 38.18
N LEU A 198 -8.36 29.35 39.30
CA LEU A 198 -8.32 27.90 39.49
C LEU A 198 -9.18 27.15 38.45
N GLU A 199 -10.41 27.62 38.18
CA GLU A 199 -11.27 27.05 37.13
C GLU A 199 -10.59 27.09 35.75
N CYS A 200 -9.88 28.17 35.43
CA CYS A 200 -9.12 28.30 34.18
C CYS A 200 -7.93 27.33 34.12
N GLU A 201 -7.17 27.19 35.22
CA GLU A 201 -6.04 26.26 35.32
C GLU A 201 -6.46 24.81 35.08
N GLU A 202 -7.60 24.39 35.67
CA GLU A 202 -8.16 23.06 35.44
C GLU A 202 -8.51 22.84 33.96
N LYS A 203 -9.11 23.83 33.30
CA LYS A 203 -9.45 23.75 31.88
C LYS A 203 -8.20 23.69 30.99
N VAL A 204 -7.11 24.37 31.34
CA VAL A 204 -5.81 24.26 30.67
C VAL A 204 -5.25 22.83 30.82
N LYS A 205 -5.26 22.27 32.03
CA LYS A 205 -4.84 20.89 32.31
C LYS A 205 -5.64 19.88 31.49
N GLN A 206 -6.96 20.00 31.45
CA GLN A 206 -7.85 19.14 30.64
C GLN A 206 -7.55 19.23 29.13
N LYS A 207 -7.33 20.45 28.59
CA LYS A 207 -6.95 20.65 27.18
C LYS A 207 -5.62 19.95 26.85
N LYS A 208 -4.60 20.06 27.71
CA LYS A 208 -3.30 19.41 27.54
C LYS A 208 -3.43 17.87 27.53
N THR A 209 -4.21 17.30 28.45
CA THR A 209 -4.47 15.85 28.52
C THR A 209 -5.23 15.32 27.29
N LYS A 210 -6.27 16.03 26.82
CA LYS A 210 -7.01 15.66 25.59
C LYS A 210 -6.11 15.69 24.35
N LYS A 211 -5.24 16.70 24.20
CA LYS A 211 -4.26 16.76 23.10
C LYS A 211 -3.28 15.59 23.14
N LYS A 212 -2.78 15.19 24.33
CA LYS A 212 -1.89 14.03 24.49
C LYS A 212 -2.58 12.72 24.10
N LYS A 213 -3.82 12.49 24.54
CA LYS A 213 -4.61 11.30 24.15
C LYS A 213 -4.89 11.24 22.64
N LYS A 214 -5.26 12.37 22.00
CA LYS A 214 -5.50 12.43 20.55
C LYS A 214 -4.23 12.13 19.74
N ARG A 215 -3.07 12.65 20.15
CA ARG A 215 -1.77 12.35 19.50
C ARG A 215 -1.39 10.87 19.60
N ILE A 216 -1.56 10.25 20.77
CA ILE A 216 -1.28 8.82 20.98
C ILE A 216 -2.23 7.95 20.14
N GLY A 217 -3.52 8.29 20.09
CA GLY A 217 -4.50 7.56 19.26
C GLY A 217 -4.19 7.59 17.76
N CYS A 218 -3.78 8.73 17.21
CA CYS A 218 -3.39 8.83 15.80
C CYS A 218 -2.12 8.02 15.49
N LEU A 219 -1.13 7.99 16.39
CA LEU A 219 0.09 7.20 16.20
C LEU A 219 -0.16 5.70 16.23
N ILE A 220 -1.00 5.22 17.17
CA ILE A 220 -1.39 3.80 17.22
C ILE A 220 -2.14 3.39 15.95
N SER A 221 -3.09 4.21 15.50
CA SER A 221 -3.83 3.94 14.25
C SER A 221 -2.93 3.89 13.02
N ALA A 222 -1.94 4.79 12.91
CA ALA A 222 -0.99 4.78 11.79
C ALA A 222 -0.10 3.53 11.80
N ILE A 223 0.39 3.14 12.99
CA ILE A 223 1.19 1.92 13.15
C ILE A 223 0.35 0.67 12.81
N SER A 224 -0.90 0.60 13.24
CA SER A 224 -1.79 -0.52 12.90
C SER A 224 -2.05 -0.65 11.40
N VAL A 225 -2.19 0.47 10.67
CA VAL A 225 -2.35 0.45 9.21
C VAL A 225 -1.07 -0.03 8.53
N ILE A 226 0.10 0.43 8.97
CA ILE A 226 1.39 -0.03 8.44
C ILE A 226 1.56 -1.53 8.70
N ILE A 227 1.27 -2.00 9.92
CA ILE A 227 1.34 -3.44 10.25
C ILE A 227 0.37 -4.24 9.38
N ALA A 228 -0.87 -3.79 9.21
CA ALA A 228 -1.85 -4.46 8.34
C ALA A 228 -1.40 -4.51 6.88
N PHE A 229 -0.80 -3.43 6.37
CA PHE A 229 -0.24 -3.37 5.02
C PHE A 229 0.97 -4.30 4.84
N VAL A 230 1.87 -4.35 5.83
CA VAL A 230 3.00 -5.29 5.84
C VAL A 230 2.49 -6.72 5.86
N LEU A 231 1.53 -7.07 6.73
CA LEU A 231 0.93 -8.41 6.79
C LEU A 231 0.21 -8.77 5.49
N LEU A 232 -0.45 -7.81 4.83
CA LEU A 232 -1.06 -8.03 3.53
C LEU A 232 -0.01 -8.38 2.47
N ILE A 233 1.12 -7.68 2.43
CA ILE A 233 2.20 -7.94 1.47
C ILE A 233 2.94 -9.25 1.78
N THR A 234 3.23 -9.53 3.05
CA THR A 234 4.06 -10.69 3.43
C THR A 234 3.28 -11.99 3.57
N ILE A 235 1.95 -11.92 3.79
CA ILE A 235 1.13 -13.12 4.04
C ILE A 235 -0.10 -13.14 3.12
N GLY A 236 -0.84 -12.04 3.02
CA GLY A 236 -2.11 -12.00 2.30
C GLY A 236 -1.98 -12.23 0.78
N ILE A 237 -1.17 -11.42 0.11
CA ILE A 237 -0.91 -11.53 -1.34
C ILE A 237 -0.26 -12.89 -1.66
N PRO A 238 0.79 -13.35 -0.96
CA PRO A 238 1.36 -14.66 -1.19
C PRO A 238 0.37 -15.81 -1.02
N ALA A 239 -0.51 -15.75 -0.02
CA ALA A 239 -1.53 -16.79 0.18
C ALA A 239 -2.53 -16.87 -0.98
N ILE A 240 -2.97 -15.72 -1.51
CA ILE A 240 -3.86 -15.67 -2.68
C ILE A 240 -3.14 -16.19 -3.92
N ALA A 241 -1.93 -15.70 -4.20
CA ALA A 241 -1.11 -16.14 -5.32
C ALA A 241 -0.83 -17.65 -5.25
N TYR A 242 -0.52 -18.19 -4.07
CA TYR A 242 -0.31 -19.63 -3.87
C TYR A 242 -1.58 -20.45 -4.19
N GLY A 243 -2.76 -19.92 -3.87
CA GLY A 243 -4.03 -20.51 -4.29
C GLY A 243 -4.21 -20.50 -5.81
N ILE A 244 -3.83 -19.41 -6.48
CA ILE A 244 -3.87 -19.28 -7.95
C ILE A 244 -2.91 -20.28 -8.61
N GLY A 245 -1.67 -20.39 -8.12
CA GLY A 245 -0.67 -21.33 -8.64
C GLY A 245 -1.17 -22.77 -8.58
N ASN A 246 -1.68 -23.21 -7.42
CA ASN A 246 -2.24 -24.56 -7.27
C ASN A 246 -3.48 -24.81 -8.13
N SER A 247 -4.32 -23.79 -8.32
CA SER A 247 -5.52 -23.90 -9.17
C SER A 247 -5.15 -24.07 -10.64
N ASN A 248 -4.15 -23.32 -11.13
CA ASN A 248 -3.67 -23.44 -12.51
C ASN A 248 -2.95 -24.77 -12.75
N PHE A 249 -2.10 -25.19 -11.81
CA PHE A 249 -1.43 -26.49 -11.87
C PHE A 249 -2.44 -27.64 -12.05
N LYS A 250 -3.50 -27.67 -11.22
CA LYS A 250 -4.56 -28.69 -11.33
C LYS A 250 -5.35 -28.66 -12.63
N LYS A 251 -5.34 -27.52 -13.34
CA LYS A 251 -6.02 -27.37 -14.63
C LYS A 251 -5.12 -27.72 -15.82
N GLY A 252 -3.86 -28.10 -15.58
CA GLY A 252 -2.85 -28.30 -16.61
C GLY A 252 -2.27 -27.00 -17.19
N ASN A 253 -2.52 -25.84 -16.55
CA ASN A 253 -1.91 -24.58 -16.97
C ASN A 253 -0.58 -24.40 -16.25
N HIS A 254 0.41 -25.19 -16.65
CA HIS A 254 1.68 -25.32 -15.95
C HIS A 254 2.60 -24.10 -16.16
N GLU A 255 2.52 -23.41 -17.30
CA GLU A 255 3.23 -22.14 -17.56
C GLU A 255 2.82 -21.04 -16.55
N VAL A 256 1.52 -20.86 -16.34
CA VAL A 256 1.02 -19.87 -15.39
C VAL A 256 1.32 -20.31 -13.96
N ALA A 257 1.22 -21.61 -13.67
CA ALA A 257 1.56 -22.14 -12.35
C ALA A 257 3.05 -21.92 -12.01
N SER A 258 3.98 -22.26 -12.92
CA SER A 258 5.41 -22.07 -12.72
C SER A 258 5.74 -20.59 -12.52
N THR A 259 5.20 -19.69 -13.34
CA THR A 259 5.40 -18.24 -13.18
C THR A 259 4.95 -17.72 -11.82
N VAL A 260 3.78 -18.17 -11.34
CA VAL A 260 3.27 -17.77 -10.02
C VAL A 260 4.14 -18.34 -8.88
N PHE A 261 4.61 -19.59 -9.01
CA PHE A 261 5.47 -20.19 -7.99
C PHE A 261 6.89 -19.60 -7.98
N ALA A 262 7.42 -19.20 -9.14
CA ALA A 262 8.68 -18.44 -9.23
C ALA A 262 8.59 -17.12 -8.44
N PHE A 263 7.50 -16.36 -8.64
CA PHE A 263 7.24 -15.14 -7.89
C PHE A 263 7.18 -15.39 -6.37
N LEU A 264 6.48 -16.45 -5.94
CA LEU A 264 6.36 -16.82 -4.53
C LEU A 264 7.68 -17.31 -3.92
N ASN A 265 8.50 -17.98 -4.72
CA ASN A 265 9.83 -18.42 -4.32
C ASN A 265 10.75 -17.22 -4.03
N GLY A 266 10.69 -16.17 -4.83
CA GLY A 266 11.37 -14.90 -4.54
C GLY A 266 10.93 -14.24 -3.21
N MET A 267 9.78 -14.65 -2.65
CA MET A 267 9.29 -14.22 -1.35
C MET A 267 9.55 -15.24 -0.22
N GLY A 268 10.18 -16.39 -0.51
CA GLY A 268 10.40 -17.48 0.44
C GLY A 268 9.10 -18.09 0.99
N TYR A 269 8.05 -18.19 0.17
CA TYR A 269 6.72 -18.56 0.64
C TYR A 269 6.41 -20.06 0.51
N LYS A 270 6.38 -20.78 1.64
CA LYS A 270 6.08 -22.23 1.70
C LYS A 270 7.02 -23.06 0.81
N ASP A 271 6.49 -24.10 0.18
CA ASP A 271 7.07 -25.03 -0.80
C ASP A 271 7.07 -24.46 -2.24
N SER A 272 7.10 -23.13 -2.40
CA SER A 272 7.02 -22.51 -3.72
C SER A 272 8.21 -22.84 -4.62
N SER A 273 9.40 -23.07 -4.05
CA SER A 273 10.58 -23.55 -4.79
C SER A 273 10.32 -24.91 -5.42
N GLU A 274 9.81 -25.86 -4.64
CA GLU A 274 9.49 -27.22 -5.10
C GLU A 274 8.38 -27.20 -6.15
N LYS A 275 7.32 -26.42 -5.89
CA LYS A 275 6.20 -26.27 -6.84
C LYS A 275 6.59 -25.59 -8.14
N PHE A 276 7.55 -24.67 -8.10
CA PHE A 276 8.10 -24.06 -9.29
C PHE A 276 8.81 -25.12 -10.15
N VAL A 277 9.74 -25.89 -9.57
CA VAL A 277 10.46 -26.98 -10.28
C VAL A 277 9.48 -27.99 -10.86
N GLU A 278 8.52 -28.47 -10.07
CA GLU A 278 7.50 -29.44 -10.52
C GLU A 278 6.65 -28.87 -11.66
N SER A 279 6.18 -27.62 -11.56
CA SER A 279 5.37 -26.98 -12.60
C SER A 279 6.16 -26.76 -13.89
N SER A 280 7.45 -26.43 -13.79
CA SER A 280 8.29 -26.22 -14.95
C SER A 280 8.59 -27.52 -15.70
N LEU A 281 8.81 -28.64 -14.99
CA LEU A 281 8.95 -29.95 -15.63
C LEU A 281 7.67 -30.34 -16.39
N TRP A 282 6.50 -30.12 -15.78
CA TRP A 282 5.22 -30.35 -16.47
C TRP A 282 5.02 -29.42 -17.67
N PHE A 283 5.44 -28.16 -17.57
CA PHE A 283 5.39 -27.23 -18.70
C PHE A 283 6.26 -27.72 -19.88
N ILE A 284 7.46 -28.25 -19.62
CA ILE A 284 8.31 -28.85 -20.66
C ILE A 284 7.61 -30.04 -21.33
N VAL A 285 6.94 -30.90 -20.54
CA VAL A 285 6.14 -32.00 -21.09
C VAL A 285 5.01 -31.48 -21.97
N ASP A 286 4.27 -30.45 -21.50
CA ASP A 286 3.16 -29.88 -22.26
C ASP A 286 3.63 -29.32 -23.61
N THR A 287 4.65 -28.47 -23.62
CA THR A 287 5.14 -27.79 -24.83
C THR A 287 5.70 -28.77 -25.83
N THR A 288 6.56 -29.68 -25.38
CA THR A 288 7.14 -30.69 -26.27
C THR A 288 6.06 -31.60 -26.84
N SER A 289 5.05 -31.98 -26.05
CA SER A 289 3.93 -32.80 -26.56
C SER A 289 3.08 -32.08 -27.63
N GLU A 290 3.02 -30.75 -27.59
CA GLU A 290 2.39 -29.94 -28.64
C GLU A 290 3.26 -29.88 -29.89
N ASP A 291 4.58 -29.69 -29.73
CA ASP A 291 5.52 -29.70 -30.85
C ASP A 291 5.53 -31.04 -31.58
N TYR A 292 5.44 -32.16 -30.86
CA TYR A 292 5.27 -33.50 -31.45
C TYR A 292 4.07 -33.56 -32.40
N LYS A 293 2.93 -33.00 -31.99
CA LYS A 293 1.70 -33.00 -32.80
C LYS A 293 1.82 -32.11 -34.04
N LEU A 294 2.63 -31.06 -33.96
CA LEU A 294 2.72 -30.04 -35.01
C LEU A 294 3.80 -30.37 -36.04
N PHE A 295 4.93 -30.90 -35.58
CA PHE A 295 6.15 -31.04 -36.37
C PHE A 295 6.61 -32.50 -36.54
N GLY A 296 6.01 -33.44 -35.82
CA GLY A 296 6.35 -34.86 -35.89
C GLY A 296 7.50 -35.27 -34.96
N GLU A 297 7.79 -36.57 -34.96
CA GLU A 297 8.60 -37.23 -33.92
C GLU A 297 10.07 -36.79 -33.91
N HIS A 298 10.59 -36.43 -35.08
CA HIS A 298 11.99 -36.04 -35.25
C HIS A 298 12.34 -34.72 -34.55
N GLU A 299 11.41 -33.76 -34.54
CA GLU A 299 11.60 -32.45 -33.92
C GLU A 299 11.34 -32.53 -32.41
N TYR A 300 10.38 -33.37 -32.00
CA TYR A 300 10.00 -33.62 -30.61
C TYR A 300 11.16 -34.03 -29.69
N ASN A 301 11.91 -35.07 -30.06
CA ASN A 301 12.96 -35.61 -29.18
C ASN A 301 14.08 -34.59 -28.95
N SER A 302 14.47 -33.84 -29.99
CA SER A 302 15.46 -32.77 -29.86
C SER A 302 14.99 -31.60 -29.00
N THR A 303 13.71 -31.27 -29.05
CA THR A 303 13.16 -30.20 -28.20
C THR A 303 13.19 -30.60 -26.72
N ILE A 304 12.87 -31.85 -26.39
CA ILE A 304 12.93 -32.34 -25.00
C ILE A 304 14.35 -32.22 -24.43
N GLU A 305 15.35 -32.74 -25.15
CA GLU A 305 16.75 -32.69 -24.73
C GLU A 305 17.20 -31.25 -24.48
N TYR A 306 16.86 -30.34 -25.40
CA TYR A 306 17.21 -28.93 -25.29
C TYR A 306 16.54 -28.25 -24.10
N GLU A 307 15.22 -28.41 -23.93
CA GLU A 307 14.46 -27.77 -22.86
C GLU A 307 14.87 -28.28 -21.48
N LEU A 308 15.08 -29.59 -21.33
CA LEU A 308 15.56 -30.16 -20.08
C LEU A 308 17.00 -29.71 -19.79
N ALA A 309 17.88 -29.72 -20.77
CA ALA A 309 19.23 -29.24 -20.54
C ALA A 309 19.27 -27.74 -20.21
N SER A 310 18.43 -26.92 -20.85
CA SER A 310 18.24 -25.51 -20.48
C SER A 310 17.71 -25.36 -19.05
N PHE A 311 16.78 -26.22 -18.65
CA PHE A 311 16.23 -26.24 -17.30
C PHE A 311 17.28 -26.62 -16.23
N PHE A 312 18.09 -27.65 -16.48
CA PHE A 312 19.10 -28.13 -15.53
C PHE A 312 20.41 -27.34 -15.55
N ASN A 313 20.84 -26.82 -16.71
CA ASN A 313 22.12 -26.13 -16.90
C ASN A 313 21.99 -24.60 -17.06
N GLY A 314 20.77 -24.08 -17.16
CA GLY A 314 20.51 -22.65 -17.40
C GLY A 314 20.48 -21.79 -16.14
N GLU A 315 19.93 -20.57 -16.28
CA GLU A 315 19.87 -19.56 -15.21
C GLU A 315 18.99 -19.96 -14.00
N MET A 316 18.33 -21.12 -14.03
CA MET A 316 17.49 -21.60 -12.94
C MET A 316 18.23 -21.81 -11.62
N GLU A 317 19.53 -22.13 -11.63
CA GLU A 317 20.34 -22.22 -10.41
C GLU A 317 20.39 -20.89 -9.63
N SER A 318 20.11 -19.75 -10.31
CA SER A 318 19.99 -18.45 -9.66
C SER A 318 18.65 -18.24 -8.93
N MET A 319 17.63 -19.04 -9.27
CA MET A 319 16.28 -18.94 -8.73
C MET A 319 16.00 -20.00 -7.66
N VAL A 320 16.50 -21.22 -7.83
CA VAL A 320 16.29 -22.35 -6.90
C VAL A 320 17.62 -23.07 -6.68
N SER A 321 17.86 -23.58 -5.46
CA SER A 321 19.08 -24.33 -5.19
C SER A 321 19.14 -25.63 -5.99
N ALA A 322 20.34 -25.99 -6.44
CA ALA A 322 20.59 -27.24 -7.17
C ALA A 322 20.07 -28.48 -6.41
N ASP A 323 20.17 -28.51 -5.07
CA ASP A 323 19.64 -29.61 -4.25
C ASP A 323 18.12 -29.77 -4.37
N VAL A 324 17.36 -28.66 -4.43
CA VAL A 324 15.89 -28.70 -4.57
C VAL A 324 15.53 -29.13 -5.99
N ILE A 325 16.22 -28.60 -7.01
CA ILE A 325 16.03 -29.02 -8.41
C ILE A 325 16.25 -30.53 -8.51
N LYS A 326 17.41 -31.03 -8.05
CA LYS A 326 17.73 -32.46 -8.13
C LYS A 326 16.76 -33.34 -7.34
N SER A 327 16.39 -32.95 -6.13
CA SER A 327 15.47 -33.73 -5.30
C SER A 327 14.06 -33.80 -5.90
N VAL A 328 13.50 -32.68 -6.32
CA VAL A 328 12.12 -32.63 -6.86
C VAL A 328 12.06 -33.28 -8.23
N SER A 329 13.05 -33.04 -9.09
CA SER A 329 13.13 -33.71 -10.39
C SER A 329 13.28 -35.22 -10.26
N SER A 330 14.04 -35.70 -9.27
CA SER A 330 14.14 -37.14 -8.97
C SER A 330 12.80 -37.72 -8.56
N ASP A 331 12.09 -37.10 -7.60
CA ASP A 331 10.77 -37.55 -7.16
C ASP A 331 9.73 -37.49 -8.30
N TRP A 332 9.82 -36.48 -9.17
CA TRP A 332 8.96 -36.35 -10.33
C TRP A 332 9.24 -37.45 -11.36
N ALA A 333 10.49 -37.73 -11.70
CA ALA A 333 10.87 -38.78 -12.65
C ALA A 333 10.45 -40.18 -12.16
N VAL A 334 10.51 -40.43 -10.85
CA VAL A 334 9.96 -41.67 -10.27
C VAL A 334 8.47 -41.78 -10.53
N LYS A 335 7.69 -40.71 -10.31
CA LYS A 335 6.24 -40.72 -10.58
C LYS A 335 5.93 -40.94 -12.07
N GLN A 336 6.73 -40.38 -12.97
CA GLN A 336 6.58 -40.62 -14.41
C GLN A 336 6.85 -42.09 -14.76
N ALA A 337 7.94 -42.67 -14.24
CA ALA A 337 8.26 -44.08 -14.44
C ALA A 337 7.16 -45.00 -13.89
N GLU A 338 6.59 -44.69 -12.71
CA GLU A 338 5.47 -45.43 -12.13
C GLU A 338 4.18 -45.32 -12.97
N ALA A 339 4.02 -44.22 -13.71
CA ALA A 339 2.93 -44.02 -14.66
C ALA A 339 3.17 -44.72 -16.03
N GLY A 340 4.36 -45.29 -16.25
CA GLY A 340 4.77 -45.90 -17.53
C GLY A 340 5.38 -44.90 -18.52
N GLU A 341 5.57 -43.64 -18.13
CA GLU A 341 6.17 -42.58 -18.94
C GLU A 341 7.70 -42.64 -18.89
N TYR A 342 8.25 -43.79 -19.29
CA TYR A 342 9.67 -44.10 -19.14
C TYR A 342 10.55 -43.14 -19.95
N TYR A 343 10.12 -42.73 -21.14
CA TYR A 343 10.91 -41.85 -22.02
C TYR A 343 11.22 -40.49 -21.38
N PHE A 344 10.25 -39.85 -20.72
CA PHE A 344 10.54 -38.60 -19.99
C PHE A 344 11.32 -38.87 -18.71
N ALA A 345 10.95 -39.93 -17.98
CA ALA A 345 11.60 -40.28 -16.72
C ALA A 345 13.11 -40.48 -16.90
N SER A 346 13.55 -41.26 -17.90
CA SER A 346 14.97 -41.47 -18.16
C SER A 346 15.70 -40.22 -18.66
N HIS A 347 15.01 -39.22 -19.24
CA HIS A 347 15.67 -37.98 -19.65
C HIS A 347 16.00 -37.14 -18.43
N VAL A 348 15.02 -37.03 -17.53
CA VAL A 348 15.22 -36.35 -16.26
C VAL A 348 16.27 -37.08 -15.41
N PHE A 349 16.26 -38.41 -15.35
CA PHE A 349 17.30 -39.15 -14.62
C PHE A 349 18.70 -38.97 -15.21
N ASP A 350 18.86 -38.87 -16.54
CA ASP A 350 20.15 -38.58 -17.17
C ASP A 350 20.64 -37.17 -16.78
N CYS A 351 19.75 -36.16 -16.84
CA CYS A 351 20.08 -34.78 -16.42
C CYS A 351 20.40 -34.63 -14.93
N LEU A 352 20.09 -35.63 -14.10
CA LEU A 352 20.39 -35.61 -12.67
C LEU A 352 21.87 -35.93 -12.35
N ASP A 353 22.61 -36.47 -13.32
CA ASP A 353 24.06 -36.70 -13.28
C ASP A 353 24.51 -37.42 -11.99
N GLY A 354 24.11 -38.69 -11.85
CA GLY A 354 24.48 -39.53 -10.69
C GLY A 354 23.86 -39.13 -9.35
N TYR A 355 22.84 -38.25 -9.32
CA TYR A 355 22.15 -37.90 -8.09
C TYR A 355 21.36 -39.10 -7.52
N LYS A 356 21.82 -39.59 -6.36
CA LYS A 356 21.27 -40.78 -5.66
C LYS A 356 21.36 -42.03 -6.55
N ASP A 357 20.21 -42.58 -6.95
CA ASP A 357 20.05 -43.78 -7.75
C ASP A 357 19.56 -43.45 -9.17
N SER A 358 19.78 -42.21 -9.65
CA SER A 358 19.34 -41.77 -10.98
C SER A 358 19.84 -42.67 -12.09
N ASP A 359 21.10 -43.09 -12.07
CA ASP A 359 21.70 -43.87 -13.15
C ASP A 359 21.09 -45.28 -13.22
N GLU A 360 20.83 -45.89 -12.06
CA GLU A 360 20.15 -47.19 -11.96
C GLU A 360 18.70 -47.08 -12.43
N ARG A 361 17.97 -46.04 -11.99
CA ARG A 361 16.58 -45.79 -12.40
C ARG A 361 16.45 -45.49 -13.88
N MET A 362 17.40 -44.77 -14.45
CA MET A 362 17.51 -44.51 -15.88
C MET A 362 17.71 -45.82 -16.66
N ALA A 363 18.65 -46.66 -16.24
CA ALA A 363 18.87 -47.98 -16.87
C ALA A 363 17.63 -48.89 -16.76
N GLN A 364 16.90 -48.82 -15.65
CA GLN A 364 15.61 -49.51 -15.46
C GLN A 364 14.55 -48.96 -16.44
N CYS A 365 14.40 -47.64 -16.56
CA CYS A 365 13.47 -47.02 -17.51
C CYS A 365 13.81 -47.42 -18.96
N ASN A 366 15.07 -47.36 -19.36
CA ASN A 366 15.51 -47.78 -20.70
C ASN A 366 15.21 -49.26 -20.96
N SER A 367 15.40 -50.13 -19.97
CA SER A 367 15.07 -51.55 -20.07
C SER A 367 13.55 -51.79 -20.20
N GLU A 368 12.73 -51.07 -19.43
CA GLU A 368 11.27 -51.15 -19.53
C GLU A 368 10.74 -50.59 -20.86
N MET A 369 11.38 -49.54 -21.40
CA MET A 369 11.09 -49.03 -22.74
C MET A 369 11.32 -50.13 -23.78
N ILE A 370 12.47 -50.80 -23.78
CA ILE A 370 12.77 -51.89 -24.72
C ILE A 370 11.78 -53.06 -24.56
N ARG A 371 11.42 -53.41 -23.33
CA ARG A 371 10.49 -54.51 -23.04
C ARG A 371 9.08 -54.24 -23.58
N ASN A 372 8.59 -53.03 -23.35
CA ASN A 372 7.23 -52.63 -23.64
C ASN A 372 7.06 -51.98 -25.02
N ALA A 373 8.16 -51.68 -25.71
CA ALA A 373 8.20 -51.04 -27.02
C ALA A 373 7.25 -51.67 -28.04
N GLN A 374 6.49 -50.79 -28.71
CA GLN A 374 5.69 -51.09 -29.88
C GLN A 374 6.39 -50.63 -31.17
N ILE A 375 5.99 -51.19 -32.31
CA ILE A 375 6.46 -50.74 -33.61
C ILE A 375 6.09 -49.27 -33.81
N GLY A 376 7.05 -48.46 -34.23
CA GLY A 376 6.93 -47.01 -34.39
C GLY A 376 7.43 -46.20 -33.20
N GLU A 377 7.47 -46.77 -31.98
CA GLU A 377 7.94 -46.07 -30.79
C GLU A 377 9.47 -45.93 -30.76
N TYR A 378 9.96 -45.15 -29.80
CA TYR A 378 11.38 -44.90 -29.58
C TYR A 378 11.89 -45.52 -28.29
N VAL A 379 13.09 -46.09 -28.36
CA VAL A 379 13.82 -46.62 -27.20
C VAL A 379 15.18 -45.95 -27.08
N ARG A 380 15.72 -45.85 -25.86
CA ARG A 380 17.08 -45.37 -25.61
C ARG A 380 18.02 -46.50 -25.28
N PHE A 381 19.15 -46.55 -26.00
CA PHE A 381 20.10 -47.63 -25.87
C PHE A 381 21.49 -47.22 -26.39
N GLY A 382 22.51 -47.37 -25.56
CA GLY A 382 23.84 -46.85 -25.84
C GLY A 382 23.93 -45.32 -25.77
N LYS A 383 25.15 -44.82 -25.59
CA LYS A 383 25.50 -43.39 -25.57
C LYS A 383 26.53 -43.09 -26.64
N PHE A 384 26.40 -41.98 -27.35
CA PHE A 384 27.35 -41.56 -28.37
C PHE A 384 27.31 -40.05 -28.49
N GLU A 385 28.47 -39.41 -28.64
CA GLU A 385 28.55 -37.97 -28.87
C GLU A 385 27.84 -37.61 -30.19
N GLN A 386 26.72 -36.88 -30.08
CA GLN A 386 25.82 -36.50 -31.16
C GLN A 386 25.68 -34.98 -31.29
N THR A 387 25.96 -34.22 -30.24
CA THR A 387 25.91 -32.75 -30.27
C THR A 387 27.14 -32.12 -29.63
N SER A 388 27.41 -30.86 -29.99
CA SER A 388 28.46 -30.05 -29.38
C SER A 388 27.91 -29.07 -28.35
N LEU A 389 26.60 -29.16 -28.05
CA LEU A 389 25.94 -28.30 -27.07
C LEU A 389 26.25 -28.73 -25.63
N PHE A 390 26.55 -30.01 -25.42
CA PHE A 390 26.84 -30.59 -24.12
C PHE A 390 28.18 -31.31 -24.21
N ASP A 391 28.97 -31.24 -23.15
CA ASP A 391 30.21 -32.00 -23.05
C ASP A 391 29.84 -33.43 -22.63
N GLY A 392 30.06 -34.42 -23.51
CA GLY A 392 29.88 -35.83 -23.19
C GLY A 392 29.15 -36.62 -24.27
N GLU A 393 28.81 -37.87 -23.94
CA GLU A 393 28.07 -38.78 -24.82
C GLU A 393 26.58 -38.74 -24.45
N GLU A 394 25.71 -38.52 -25.43
CA GLU A 394 24.25 -38.54 -25.25
C GLU A 394 23.65 -39.90 -25.57
N PHE A 395 22.52 -40.25 -24.96
CA PHE A 395 21.81 -41.46 -25.36
C PHE A 395 21.42 -41.43 -26.84
N ILE A 396 21.50 -42.59 -27.48
CA ILE A 396 20.99 -42.75 -28.84
C ILE A 396 19.51 -43.14 -28.74
N ASP A 397 18.66 -42.33 -29.35
CA ASP A 397 17.26 -42.67 -29.61
C ASP A 397 17.17 -43.59 -30.84
N TRP A 398 16.45 -44.70 -30.69
CA TRP A 398 16.24 -45.68 -31.75
C TRP A 398 14.75 -45.89 -32.02
N LYS A 399 14.35 -45.77 -33.29
CA LYS A 399 12.98 -46.07 -33.74
C LYS A 399 12.81 -47.57 -33.91
N VAL A 400 11.72 -48.11 -33.37
CA VAL A 400 11.38 -49.54 -33.44
C VAL A 400 10.68 -49.83 -34.76
N LEU A 401 11.29 -50.71 -35.58
CA LEU A 401 10.79 -51.06 -36.92
C LEU A 401 10.04 -52.40 -36.95
N ASP A 402 10.46 -53.37 -36.14
CA ASP A 402 9.87 -54.71 -36.11
C ASP A 402 10.05 -55.33 -34.71
N LYS A 403 9.19 -56.28 -34.37
CA LYS A 403 9.25 -57.03 -33.09
C LYS A 403 8.98 -58.51 -33.36
N LYS A 404 10.03 -59.33 -33.25
CA LYS A 404 9.95 -60.79 -33.46
C LYS A 404 10.96 -61.52 -32.61
N ASP A 405 10.65 -62.78 -32.31
CA ASP A 405 11.56 -63.71 -31.63
C ASP A 405 12.21 -63.14 -30.36
N ASN A 406 11.41 -62.42 -29.56
CA ASN A 406 11.85 -61.74 -28.32
C ASN A 406 12.92 -60.65 -28.52
N MET A 407 12.95 -60.06 -29.71
CA MET A 407 13.84 -58.96 -30.06
C MET A 407 13.05 -57.84 -30.73
N ILE A 408 13.62 -56.64 -30.70
CA ILE A 408 13.16 -55.51 -31.50
C ILE A 408 14.22 -55.15 -32.54
N LEU A 409 13.80 -54.94 -33.79
CA LEU A 409 14.62 -54.27 -34.79
C LEU A 409 14.49 -52.79 -34.57
N VAL A 410 15.62 -52.12 -34.44
CA VAL A 410 15.63 -50.68 -34.28
C VAL A 410 16.58 -50.03 -35.28
N VAL A 411 16.30 -48.77 -35.62
CA VAL A 411 17.15 -47.90 -36.44
C VAL A 411 17.39 -46.59 -35.71
N ALA A 412 18.61 -46.06 -35.77
CA ALA A 412 18.94 -44.80 -35.13
C ALA A 412 18.01 -43.68 -35.62
N ASN A 413 17.53 -42.84 -34.72
CA ASN A 413 16.65 -41.72 -35.06
C ASN A 413 17.38 -40.71 -35.97
N ARG A 414 18.71 -40.60 -35.81
CA ARG A 414 19.60 -39.68 -36.52
C ARG A 414 20.71 -40.42 -37.25
N ALA A 415 21.28 -39.77 -38.26
CA ALA A 415 22.55 -40.20 -38.82
C ALA A 415 23.69 -39.82 -37.86
N LEU A 416 24.34 -40.83 -37.28
CA LEU A 416 25.26 -40.63 -36.15
C LEU A 416 26.68 -40.28 -36.59
N THR A 417 27.14 -40.82 -37.72
CA THR A 417 28.50 -40.64 -38.24
C THR A 417 28.50 -40.51 -39.78
N ARG A 418 29.66 -40.22 -40.36
CA ARG A 418 29.91 -40.26 -41.80
C ARG A 418 31.07 -41.19 -42.10
N SER A 419 30.92 -42.03 -43.12
CA SER A 419 32.00 -42.93 -43.56
C SER A 419 31.90 -43.24 -45.04
N PHE A 420 32.93 -43.85 -45.61
CA PHE A 420 32.99 -44.29 -47.00
C PHE A 420 32.70 -45.78 -47.10
N PHE A 421 32.09 -46.23 -48.20
CA PHE A 421 31.94 -47.67 -48.45
C PHE A 421 33.29 -48.35 -48.72
N SER A 422 34.18 -47.67 -49.45
CA SER A 422 35.56 -48.05 -49.76
C SER A 422 36.44 -46.81 -49.74
N GLU A 423 37.71 -46.96 -49.31
CA GLU A 423 38.72 -45.90 -49.39
C GLU A 423 39.27 -45.71 -50.81
N ASP A 424 39.19 -46.74 -51.65
CA ASP A 424 39.72 -46.73 -53.01
C ASP A 424 38.65 -46.32 -54.03
N ASP A 425 38.93 -45.24 -54.76
CA ASP A 425 38.11 -44.76 -55.87
C ASP A 425 37.97 -45.84 -56.95
N GLY A 426 36.72 -46.19 -57.30
CA GLY A 426 36.41 -47.10 -58.41
C GLY A 426 36.40 -48.59 -58.07
N VAL A 427 36.52 -48.96 -56.79
CA VAL A 427 36.30 -50.35 -56.32
C VAL A 427 34.81 -50.57 -56.08
N GLU A 428 34.24 -51.58 -56.76
CA GLU A 428 32.88 -52.06 -56.48
C GLU A 428 32.82 -52.52 -55.02
N SER A 429 32.06 -51.78 -54.21
CA SER A 429 32.07 -51.92 -52.76
C SER A 429 30.82 -52.68 -52.33
N ILE A 430 30.99 -53.90 -51.82
CA ILE A 430 29.91 -54.68 -51.20
C ILE A 430 29.90 -54.49 -49.68
N TRP A 431 28.75 -54.75 -49.04
CA TRP A 431 28.62 -54.65 -47.58
C TRP A 431 29.66 -55.47 -46.81
N GLU A 432 29.91 -56.71 -47.23
CA GLU A 432 30.78 -57.68 -46.54
C GLU A 432 32.17 -57.12 -46.20
N ASP A 433 32.79 -56.43 -47.17
CA ASP A 433 34.13 -55.89 -47.06
C ASP A 433 34.17 -54.38 -46.80
N SER A 434 33.01 -53.74 -46.63
CA SER A 434 32.92 -52.28 -46.48
C SER A 434 33.54 -51.76 -45.18
N GLU A 435 34.12 -50.55 -45.25
CA GLU A 435 34.66 -49.87 -44.06
C GLU A 435 33.56 -49.51 -43.05
N ILE A 436 32.37 -49.19 -43.56
CA ILE A 436 31.18 -48.95 -42.72
C ILE A 436 30.89 -50.16 -41.84
N ARG A 437 30.84 -51.37 -42.42
CA ARG A 437 30.57 -52.60 -41.68
C ARG A 437 31.62 -52.85 -40.61
N ARG A 438 32.91 -52.67 -40.94
CA ARG A 438 34.01 -52.84 -40.00
C ARG A 438 33.87 -51.86 -38.84
N TYR A 439 33.76 -50.56 -39.13
CA TYR A 439 33.58 -49.52 -38.11
C TYR A 439 32.39 -49.78 -37.20
N LEU A 440 31.23 -50.11 -37.77
CA LEU A 440 30.01 -50.39 -37.00
C LEU A 440 30.14 -51.60 -36.09
N ASN A 441 30.89 -52.64 -36.48
CA ASN A 441 31.04 -53.87 -35.70
C ASN A 441 32.32 -53.91 -34.83
N SER A 442 33.13 -52.85 -34.82
CA SER A 442 34.30 -52.71 -33.95
C SER A 442 34.21 -51.44 -33.10
N GLU A 443 34.68 -50.31 -33.63
CA GLU A 443 34.87 -49.04 -32.93
C GLU A 443 33.53 -48.53 -32.39
N PHE A 444 32.52 -48.43 -33.25
CA PHE A 444 31.20 -47.93 -32.84
C PHE A 444 30.59 -48.76 -31.73
N ILE A 445 30.66 -50.09 -31.78
CA ILE A 445 30.10 -50.94 -30.71
C ILE A 445 30.84 -50.71 -29.39
N SER A 446 32.16 -50.56 -29.44
CA SER A 446 32.97 -50.35 -28.24
C SER A 446 32.83 -48.96 -27.63
N GLU A 447 32.51 -47.96 -28.45
CA GLU A 447 32.26 -46.59 -28.02
C GLU A 447 30.82 -46.44 -27.52
N ALA A 448 29.84 -46.97 -28.26
CA ALA A 448 28.44 -46.64 -28.06
C ALA A 448 27.74 -47.44 -26.96
N PHE A 449 28.21 -48.65 -26.61
CA PHE A 449 27.47 -49.55 -25.73
C PHE A 449 28.28 -49.97 -24.51
N SER A 450 27.65 -49.90 -23.35
CA SER A 450 28.22 -50.42 -22.11
C SER A 450 28.31 -51.95 -22.12
N ALA A 451 29.13 -52.51 -21.22
CA ALA A 451 29.30 -53.96 -21.10
C ALA A 451 27.97 -54.71 -20.90
N ASP A 452 27.02 -54.14 -20.15
CA ASP A 452 25.71 -54.74 -19.90
C ASP A 452 24.81 -54.68 -21.15
N GLU A 453 24.88 -53.59 -21.92
CA GLU A 453 24.15 -53.43 -23.17
C GLU A 453 24.66 -54.37 -24.27
N LEU A 454 25.97 -54.65 -24.32
CA LEU A 454 26.55 -55.59 -25.28
C LEU A 454 25.94 -57.00 -25.20
N TYR A 455 25.47 -57.43 -24.03
CA TYR A 455 24.79 -58.72 -23.87
C TYR A 455 23.42 -58.76 -24.56
N ARG A 456 22.77 -57.61 -24.74
CA ARG A 456 21.47 -57.52 -25.42
C ARG A 456 21.62 -57.45 -26.94
N LEU A 457 22.78 -57.05 -27.47
CA LEU A 457 23.05 -56.98 -28.91
C LEU A 457 23.15 -58.36 -29.56
N GLN A 458 22.26 -58.62 -30.53
CA GLN A 458 22.18 -59.90 -31.21
C GLN A 458 23.01 -59.93 -32.48
N THR A 459 23.79 -60.99 -32.65
CA THR A 459 24.47 -61.27 -33.93
C THR A 459 23.46 -61.96 -34.85
N VAL A 460 23.17 -61.33 -36.00
CA VAL A 460 22.16 -61.81 -36.94
C VAL A 460 22.77 -62.13 -38.30
N SER A 461 22.16 -63.09 -38.99
CA SER A 461 22.52 -63.43 -40.38
C SER A 461 21.80 -62.48 -41.33
N LEU A 462 22.56 -61.64 -42.03
CA LEU A 462 22.01 -60.67 -42.98
C LEU A 462 22.20 -61.16 -44.41
N SER A 463 21.11 -61.24 -45.15
CA SER A 463 21.11 -61.50 -46.60
C SER A 463 20.61 -60.28 -47.34
N ASP A 464 21.21 -59.93 -48.47
CA ASP A 464 20.71 -58.88 -49.35
C ASP A 464 20.45 -59.42 -50.75
N THR A 465 19.31 -59.09 -51.32
CA THR A 465 18.97 -59.44 -52.70
C THR A 465 18.07 -58.39 -53.30
N PHE A 466 18.51 -57.74 -54.36
CA PHE A 466 17.79 -56.65 -55.00
C PHE A 466 17.89 -56.77 -56.53
N VAL A 467 17.00 -56.06 -57.22
CA VAL A 467 17.00 -55.99 -58.68
C VAL A 467 17.62 -54.67 -59.11
N TYR A 468 18.70 -54.73 -59.89
CA TYR A 468 19.39 -53.57 -60.43
C TYR A 468 19.65 -53.79 -61.93
N ASP A 469 19.32 -52.78 -62.74
CA ASP A 469 19.42 -52.82 -64.21
C ASP A 469 18.78 -54.05 -64.89
N GLY A 470 17.71 -54.59 -64.28
CA GLY A 470 17.02 -55.80 -64.77
C GLY A 470 17.69 -57.12 -64.38
N GLU A 471 18.81 -57.09 -63.65
CA GLU A 471 19.50 -58.25 -63.11
C GLU A 471 19.23 -58.40 -61.61
N THR A 472 19.22 -59.65 -61.13
CA THR A 472 19.09 -59.94 -59.70
C THR A 472 20.49 -60.03 -59.10
N HIS A 473 20.79 -59.15 -58.15
CA HIS A 473 22.02 -59.15 -57.39
C HIS A 473 21.77 -59.77 -56.02
N THR A 474 22.62 -60.70 -55.60
CA THR A 474 22.57 -61.33 -54.27
C THR A 474 23.92 -61.16 -53.60
N ALA A 475 23.95 -60.38 -52.51
CA ALA A 475 25.17 -60.16 -51.76
C ALA A 475 25.51 -61.37 -50.86
N PRO A 476 26.79 -61.56 -50.51
CA PRO A 476 27.19 -62.55 -49.50
C PRO A 476 26.46 -62.36 -48.17
N ILE A 477 26.20 -63.47 -47.47
CA ILE A 477 25.56 -63.45 -46.15
C ILE A 477 26.61 -63.06 -45.10
N THR A 478 26.31 -62.03 -44.31
CA THR A 478 27.17 -61.58 -43.20
C THR A 478 26.58 -61.91 -41.84
N GLN A 479 27.42 -61.88 -40.80
CA GLN A 479 27.04 -62.02 -39.39
C GLN A 479 27.40 -60.73 -38.66
N ASP A 480 26.39 -59.92 -38.35
CA ASP A 480 26.60 -58.56 -37.85
C ASP A 480 25.75 -58.31 -36.59
N LYS A 481 26.26 -57.47 -35.69
CA LYS A 481 25.49 -56.97 -34.53
C LYS A 481 24.82 -55.64 -34.85
N VAL A 482 25.58 -54.76 -35.49
CA VAL A 482 25.11 -53.44 -35.97
C VAL A 482 25.33 -53.38 -37.48
N PHE A 483 24.32 -52.91 -38.20
CA PHE A 483 24.29 -52.93 -39.67
C PHE A 483 23.54 -51.72 -40.24
N LEU A 484 23.48 -51.64 -41.56
CA LEU A 484 22.59 -50.72 -42.28
C LEU A 484 21.40 -51.49 -42.83
N LEU A 485 20.21 -50.87 -42.91
CA LEU A 485 19.06 -51.49 -43.58
C LEU A 485 19.36 -51.73 -45.07
N SER A 486 18.81 -52.80 -45.65
CA SER A 486 18.84 -53.00 -47.11
C SER A 486 17.75 -52.20 -47.81
N TYR A 487 17.85 -52.15 -49.14
CA TYR A 487 16.79 -51.67 -50.03
C TYR A 487 15.41 -52.22 -49.63
N ASN A 488 15.30 -53.55 -49.52
CA ASN A 488 14.02 -54.19 -49.19
C ASN A 488 13.57 -53.90 -47.75
N GLU A 489 14.50 -53.78 -46.80
CA GLU A 489 14.13 -53.49 -45.41
C GLU A 489 13.57 -52.08 -45.27
N VAL A 490 14.15 -51.10 -45.96
CA VAL A 490 13.58 -49.74 -46.03
C VAL A 490 12.21 -49.75 -46.71
N GLU A 491 12.09 -50.45 -47.84
CA GLU A 491 10.81 -50.56 -48.55
C GLU A 491 9.71 -51.19 -47.68
N ASN A 492 10.05 -52.21 -46.89
CA ASN A 492 9.08 -52.93 -46.06
C ASN A 492 8.74 -52.22 -44.75
N TYR A 493 9.71 -51.55 -44.10
CA TYR A 493 9.53 -51.01 -42.76
C TYR A 493 9.35 -49.49 -42.70
N MET A 494 9.79 -48.74 -43.72
CA MET A 494 9.89 -47.28 -43.65
C MET A 494 9.23 -46.53 -44.82
N LEU A 495 8.66 -47.23 -45.80
CA LEU A 495 7.94 -46.61 -46.92
C LEU A 495 6.42 -46.85 -46.85
N PRO A 496 5.60 -45.92 -47.36
CA PRO A 496 5.97 -44.71 -48.12
C PRO A 496 6.49 -43.53 -47.27
N ASP A 497 6.28 -43.54 -45.95
CA ASP A 497 6.58 -42.41 -45.06
C ASP A 497 7.49 -42.86 -43.88
N GLY A 498 8.42 -41.98 -43.46
CA GLY A 498 9.23 -42.18 -42.24
C GLY A 498 10.68 -42.64 -42.48
N ALA A 499 11.13 -42.65 -43.73
CA ALA A 499 12.51 -42.96 -44.11
C ALA A 499 13.43 -41.72 -44.07
N GLU A 500 12.88 -40.52 -43.91
CA GLU A 500 13.64 -39.29 -43.69
C GLU A 500 14.60 -39.45 -42.49
N CYS A 501 15.73 -38.75 -42.55
CA CYS A 501 16.74 -38.81 -41.51
C CYS A 501 17.39 -37.44 -41.34
N ILE A 502 17.55 -37.04 -40.08
CA ILE A 502 18.27 -35.83 -39.71
C ILE A 502 19.69 -36.22 -39.27
N ALA A 503 20.67 -35.40 -39.64
CA ALA A 503 22.04 -35.56 -39.18
C ALA A 503 22.19 -35.19 -37.70
N SER A 504 23.04 -35.93 -36.97
CA SER A 504 23.52 -35.46 -35.68
C SER A 504 24.34 -34.18 -35.86
N ASN A 505 24.30 -33.27 -34.89
CA ASN A 505 25.02 -32.00 -34.97
C ASN A 505 26.54 -32.21 -35.10
N ARG A 506 27.06 -33.33 -34.58
CA ARG A 506 28.46 -33.75 -34.73
C ARG A 506 28.90 -33.90 -36.19
N VAL A 507 28.03 -34.38 -37.08
CA VAL A 507 28.39 -34.67 -38.48
C VAL A 507 28.04 -33.53 -39.44
N VAL A 508 27.35 -32.49 -38.97
CA VAL A 508 27.06 -31.27 -39.73
C VAL A 508 28.28 -30.35 -39.75
N GLU A 509 28.73 -29.96 -40.94
CA GLU A 509 29.96 -29.15 -41.12
C GLU A 509 29.84 -27.72 -40.56
N ASN A 510 28.61 -27.21 -40.37
CA ASN A 510 28.33 -25.85 -39.91
C ASN A 510 28.02 -25.82 -38.40
N LYS A 511 29.04 -26.13 -37.58
CA LYS A 511 28.99 -26.35 -36.12
C LYS A 511 28.46 -25.20 -35.25
N TYR A 512 28.06 -24.06 -35.83
CA TYR A 512 27.79 -22.83 -35.10
C TYR A 512 26.30 -22.55 -34.85
N ASP A 513 25.40 -23.37 -35.38
CA ASP A 513 23.96 -23.22 -35.13
C ASP A 513 23.29 -24.58 -34.92
N ALA A 514 23.26 -25.01 -33.66
CA ALA A 514 22.66 -26.28 -33.25
C ALA A 514 21.12 -26.31 -33.41
N SER A 515 20.51 -25.20 -33.83
CA SER A 515 19.07 -25.12 -34.14
C SER A 515 18.72 -25.49 -35.58
N ILE A 516 19.72 -25.66 -36.46
CA ILE A 516 19.47 -26.01 -37.86
C ILE A 516 19.30 -27.52 -37.99
N ILE A 517 18.06 -27.94 -38.18
CA ILE A 517 17.72 -29.31 -38.60
C ILE A 517 18.17 -29.52 -40.04
N VAL A 518 19.09 -30.47 -40.25
CA VAL A 518 19.59 -30.85 -41.59
C VAL A 518 19.14 -32.27 -41.91
N THR A 519 18.21 -32.40 -42.86
CA THR A 519 17.87 -33.69 -43.46
C THR A 519 18.99 -34.14 -44.38
N VAL A 520 19.32 -35.43 -44.34
CA VAL A 520 20.48 -35.99 -45.06
C VAL A 520 20.13 -37.26 -45.81
N SER A 521 20.80 -37.46 -46.94
CA SER A 521 20.78 -38.76 -47.62
C SER A 521 21.65 -39.75 -46.87
N TRP A 522 21.15 -40.95 -46.59
CA TRP A 522 21.85 -41.94 -45.77
C TRP A 522 22.02 -43.28 -46.50
N ALA A 523 23.09 -43.99 -46.13
CA ALA A 523 23.54 -45.22 -46.78
C ALA A 523 22.70 -46.45 -46.43
N LEU A 524 22.57 -47.37 -47.38
CA LEU A 524 21.98 -48.70 -47.20
C LEU A 524 23.05 -49.78 -47.36
N ARG A 525 22.86 -50.96 -46.75
CA ARG A 525 23.75 -52.10 -47.02
C ARG A 525 23.65 -52.63 -48.46
N SER A 526 22.66 -52.15 -49.22
CA SER A 526 22.55 -52.28 -50.68
C SER A 526 23.25 -51.05 -51.31
N PRO A 527 24.55 -51.12 -51.61
CA PRO A 527 25.40 -49.95 -51.92
C PRO A 527 24.99 -49.19 -53.20
N GLU A 528 24.18 -49.79 -54.06
CA GLU A 528 23.61 -49.22 -55.28
C GLU A 528 22.48 -48.22 -54.98
N PHE A 529 21.99 -48.20 -53.73
CA PHE A 529 20.86 -47.40 -53.29
C PHE A 529 21.20 -46.57 -52.05
N VAL A 530 20.58 -45.40 -51.97
CA VAL A 530 20.57 -44.54 -50.79
C VAL A 530 19.14 -44.12 -50.51
N VAL A 531 18.86 -43.76 -49.26
CA VAL A 531 17.64 -43.00 -48.96
C VAL A 531 18.00 -41.54 -49.04
N SER A 532 17.25 -40.78 -49.84
CA SER A 532 17.49 -39.36 -50.04
C SER A 532 16.97 -38.51 -48.87
N GLN A 533 17.29 -37.22 -48.88
CA GLN A 533 16.81 -36.24 -47.90
C GLN A 533 15.27 -36.19 -47.78
N ASP A 534 14.57 -36.54 -48.85
CA ASP A 534 13.10 -36.58 -48.93
C ASP A 534 12.52 -37.95 -48.53
N GLY A 535 13.31 -38.87 -47.98
CA GLY A 535 12.87 -40.21 -47.59
C GLY A 535 12.70 -41.20 -48.75
N GLU A 536 12.87 -40.77 -50.00
CA GLU A 536 12.78 -41.66 -51.17
C GLU A 536 14.06 -42.47 -51.39
N ILE A 537 13.93 -43.74 -51.78
CA ILE A 537 15.06 -44.54 -52.25
C ILE A 537 15.51 -44.07 -53.63
N LYS A 538 16.77 -43.66 -53.75
CA LYS A 538 17.42 -43.20 -55.00
C LYS A 538 18.66 -44.02 -55.30
N ARG A 539 19.11 -43.98 -56.56
CA ARG A 539 20.38 -44.62 -56.97
C ARG A 539 21.55 -43.89 -56.34
N ALA A 540 22.55 -44.65 -55.89
CA ALA A 540 23.78 -44.11 -55.32
C ALA A 540 24.73 -43.51 -56.38
N SER A 541 24.40 -43.57 -57.67
CA SER A 541 25.24 -43.06 -58.78
C SER A 541 25.69 -41.61 -58.61
N ASP A 542 24.87 -40.81 -57.92
CA ASP A 542 25.13 -39.38 -57.67
C ASP A 542 26.06 -39.15 -56.47
N PHE A 543 26.45 -40.22 -55.76
CA PHE A 543 27.15 -40.18 -54.47
C PHE A 543 28.45 -40.99 -54.41
N TYR A 544 28.84 -41.69 -55.49
CA TYR A 544 30.11 -42.43 -55.54
C TYR A 544 31.32 -41.53 -55.25
N GLY A 545 32.19 -41.97 -54.34
CA GLY A 545 33.40 -41.23 -53.92
C GLY A 545 33.17 -40.17 -52.83
N SER A 546 31.97 -40.06 -52.27
CA SER A 546 31.67 -39.15 -51.15
C SER A 546 31.43 -39.91 -49.85
N SER A 547 31.74 -39.29 -48.70
CA SER A 547 31.39 -39.87 -47.41
C SER A 547 29.89 -39.80 -47.19
N MET A 548 29.30 -40.95 -46.85
CA MET A 548 27.85 -41.13 -46.67
C MET A 548 27.47 -40.97 -45.20
N TYR A 549 26.27 -40.44 -44.96
CA TYR A 549 25.68 -40.41 -43.63
C TYR A 549 25.24 -41.81 -43.24
N ILE A 550 25.62 -42.23 -42.03
CA ILE A 550 25.43 -43.59 -41.53
C ILE A 550 24.29 -43.55 -40.51
N ARG A 551 23.22 -44.31 -40.79
CA ARG A 551 22.06 -44.50 -39.91
C ARG A 551 22.02 -45.98 -39.48
N PRO A 552 22.67 -46.34 -38.36
CA PRO A 552 22.79 -47.74 -37.97
C PRO A 552 21.44 -48.36 -37.59
N ALA A 553 21.35 -49.67 -37.73
CA ALA A 553 20.25 -50.50 -37.29
C ALA A 553 20.79 -51.75 -36.58
N MET A 554 19.99 -52.33 -35.69
CA MET A 554 20.37 -53.52 -34.92
C MET A 554 19.16 -54.25 -34.34
N TRP A 555 19.39 -55.50 -33.95
CA TRP A 555 18.44 -56.27 -33.15
C TRP A 555 18.84 -56.25 -31.67
N ILE A 556 17.90 -55.83 -30.81
CA ILE A 556 18.08 -55.79 -29.35
C ILE A 556 17.21 -56.87 -28.70
N SER A 557 17.80 -57.68 -27.83
CA SER A 557 17.06 -58.60 -26.95
C SER A 557 16.18 -57.85 -25.96
N ILE A 558 14.93 -58.27 -25.85
CA ILE A 558 13.96 -57.76 -24.86
C ILE A 558 14.35 -58.16 -23.43
N ASP A 559 14.92 -59.37 -23.27
CA ASP A 559 15.35 -59.90 -21.98
C ASP A 559 16.71 -59.39 -21.54
#